data_AF-A0A7K4GJ33-F1
#
_entry.id   AF-A0A7K4GJ33-F1
#
_cell.length_a   1.000
_cell.length_b   1.000
_cell.length_c   1.000
_cell.angle_alpha   90.00
_cell.angle_beta   90.00
_cell.angle_gamma   90.00
#
_symmetry.space_group_name_H-M   'P 1'
#
loop_
_entity.id
_entity.type
_entity.pdbx_description
1 polymer ?
#
loop_
_entity_poly.entity_id
_entity_poly.type
_entity_poly.pdbx_seq_one_letter_code
_entity_poly.pdbx_strand_id
1 'polypeptide(L)'
;MEPFIIIVNIVVIFIGYLIGSINPAYIFGRLKNFDIREKGDGIAGTVNTYNTLGLKFAIPTATFDFFKGILAIYLALLLGADFIFAQLSGLAAIAGHVLPFYIKFRGGQGMATTSGILLAYLLNYLLTGPEMFFFLFFYIIFIIVIFAYITRTGIILVIFVLALIGYAAFLYYPESPYNIFFWIVIAYDASVSLFDTIKGKVIKIEDEDFRTHWWRVATRPFAFLFILFYMIFTQIVALLIIGIVAIVFIVLDLIRFLNKQTNELFTVRFKSIFRKNEVKKFSSMTLFLIATFISILLFEKNIAITALTFLIFGDIFSKIFGLAFGRHKIFQKTLEGSLAYLGCVLICGFVLYNILDIPLFILIIGGITAPLVELFSFQLNDNFTVSLISGSVMTVVRVFGF
;
A
#
# COMPACT_ATOMS: atom_id res chain seq x y z
N MET A 1 -20.11 -40.66 11.02
CA MET A 1 -20.31 -39.19 11.05
C MET A 1 -19.29 -38.47 10.18
N GLU A 2 -18.01 -38.87 10.17
CA GLU A 2 -16.99 -38.21 9.32
C GLU A 2 -17.27 -38.18 7.81
N PRO A 3 -17.79 -39.25 7.14
CA PRO A 3 -18.00 -39.19 5.70
C PRO A 3 -19.07 -38.17 5.28
N PHE A 4 -20.09 -37.97 6.12
CA PHE A 4 -21.16 -37.01 5.86
C PHE A 4 -20.64 -35.57 5.93
N ILE A 5 -19.84 -35.25 6.96
CA ILE A 5 -19.24 -33.92 7.14
C ILE A 5 -18.28 -33.60 5.99
N ILE A 6 -17.47 -34.57 5.54
CA ILE A 6 -16.58 -34.39 4.37
C ILE A 6 -17.39 -34.05 3.12
N ILE A 7 -18.51 -34.75 2.87
CA ILE A 7 -19.38 -34.48 1.72
C ILE A 7 -19.96 -33.07 1.83
N VAL A 8 -20.49 -32.69 3.00
CA VAL A 8 -21.04 -31.34 3.24
C VAL A 8 -19.97 -30.28 2.95
N ASN A 9 -18.77 -30.43 3.51
CA ASN A 9 -17.63 -29.54 3.33
C ASN A 9 -17.28 -29.30 1.86
N ILE A 10 -17.28 -30.34 1.02
CA ILE A 10 -17.00 -30.21 -0.41
C ILE A 10 -18.17 -29.56 -1.15
N VAL A 11 -19.40 -29.99 -0.84
CA VAL A 11 -20.61 -29.51 -1.52
C VAL A 11 -20.84 -28.02 -1.27
N VAL A 12 -20.57 -27.51 -0.07
CA VAL A 12 -20.78 -26.09 0.23
C VAL A 12 -19.88 -25.17 -0.59
N ILE A 13 -18.66 -25.59 -0.95
CA ILE A 13 -17.77 -24.82 -1.84
C ILE A 13 -18.42 -24.67 -3.22
N PHE A 14 -18.98 -25.76 -3.75
CA PHE A 14 -19.70 -25.73 -5.03
C PHE A 14 -20.95 -24.85 -4.96
N ILE A 15 -21.72 -24.94 -3.87
CA ILE A 15 -22.87 -24.06 -3.62
C ILE A 15 -22.42 -22.59 -3.58
N GLY A 16 -21.33 -22.28 -2.90
CA GLY A 16 -20.75 -20.94 -2.85
C GLY A 16 -20.42 -20.41 -4.26
N TYR A 17 -19.76 -21.22 -5.09
CA TYR A 17 -19.49 -20.88 -6.49
C TYR A 17 -20.78 -20.62 -7.29
N LEU A 18 -21.81 -21.43 -7.12
CA LEU A 18 -23.10 -21.24 -7.81
C LEU A 18 -23.80 -19.96 -7.37
N ILE A 19 -23.83 -19.66 -6.07
CA ILE A 19 -24.38 -18.41 -5.52
C ILE A 19 -23.61 -17.22 -6.09
N GLY A 20 -22.28 -17.28 -6.09
CA GLY A 20 -21.41 -16.27 -6.66
C GLY A 20 -21.65 -16.03 -8.15
N SER A 21 -21.91 -17.13 -8.89
CA SER A 21 -22.15 -17.12 -10.32
C SER A 21 -23.42 -16.37 -10.72
N ILE A 22 -24.38 -16.21 -9.81
CA ILE A 22 -25.56 -15.36 -10.07
C ILE A 22 -25.06 -13.92 -10.30
N ASN A 23 -25.21 -13.45 -11.54
CA ASN A 23 -24.76 -12.14 -11.97
C ASN A 23 -25.98 -11.26 -12.35
N PRO A 24 -26.46 -10.39 -11.44
CA PRO A 24 -27.61 -9.53 -11.68
C PRO A 24 -27.40 -8.56 -12.84
N ALA A 25 -26.18 -8.03 -13.03
CA ALA A 25 -25.85 -7.13 -14.13
C ALA A 25 -26.16 -7.76 -15.49
N TYR A 26 -25.73 -9.01 -15.68
CA TYR A 26 -26.03 -9.78 -16.89
C TYR A 26 -27.54 -10.07 -17.02
N ILE A 27 -28.19 -10.50 -15.94
CA ILE A 27 -29.64 -10.79 -15.95
C ILE A 27 -30.45 -9.54 -16.35
N PHE A 28 -30.17 -8.38 -15.75
CA PHE A 28 -30.84 -7.12 -16.09
C PHE A 28 -30.55 -6.65 -17.52
N GLY A 29 -29.32 -6.84 -18.01
CA GLY A 29 -28.98 -6.59 -19.42
C GLY A 29 -29.86 -7.43 -20.36
N ARG A 30 -29.96 -8.74 -20.08
CA ARG A 30 -30.78 -9.66 -20.89
C ARG A 30 -32.27 -9.34 -20.82
N LEU A 31 -32.79 -8.92 -19.66
CA LEU A 31 -34.17 -8.42 -19.52
C LEU A 31 -34.43 -7.14 -20.33
N LYS A 32 -33.36 -6.41 -20.69
CA LYS A 32 -33.39 -5.25 -21.58
C LYS A 32 -32.99 -5.59 -23.03
N ASN A 33 -32.95 -6.88 -23.38
CA ASN A 33 -32.68 -7.39 -24.71
C ASN A 33 -31.28 -7.09 -25.26
N PHE A 34 -30.27 -6.97 -24.42
CA PHE A 34 -28.86 -6.89 -24.86
C PHE A 34 -27.90 -7.59 -23.89
N ASP A 35 -26.67 -7.83 -24.32
CA ASP A 35 -25.62 -8.30 -23.41
C ASP A 35 -24.89 -7.11 -22.80
N ILE A 36 -24.91 -6.99 -21.46
CA ILE A 36 -24.27 -5.86 -20.77
C ILE A 36 -22.75 -5.80 -21.00
N ARG A 37 -22.14 -6.93 -21.36
CA ARG A 37 -20.70 -7.05 -21.63
C ARG A 37 -20.30 -6.48 -22.99
N GLU A 38 -21.26 -6.16 -23.84
CA GLU A 38 -21.06 -5.49 -25.12
C GLU A 38 -21.18 -3.95 -24.99
N LYS A 39 -21.45 -3.44 -23.78
CA LYS A 39 -21.61 -2.01 -23.49
C LYS A 39 -20.66 -1.56 -22.38
N GLY A 40 -20.43 -0.24 -22.33
CA GLY A 40 -19.60 0.41 -21.32
C GLY A 40 -18.18 -0.14 -21.29
N ASP A 41 -17.72 -0.56 -20.10
CA ASP A 41 -16.39 -1.14 -19.88
C ASP A 41 -16.33 -2.65 -20.20
N GLY A 42 -17.45 -3.25 -20.59
CA GLY A 42 -17.58 -4.67 -20.90
C GLY A 42 -17.57 -5.61 -19.68
N ILE A 43 -17.52 -5.06 -18.45
CA ILE A 43 -17.51 -5.81 -17.21
C ILE A 43 -18.95 -5.99 -16.72
N ALA A 44 -19.33 -7.22 -16.37
CA ALA A 44 -20.67 -7.51 -15.85
C ALA A 44 -20.74 -7.22 -14.35
N GLY A 45 -20.70 -5.93 -13.97
CA GLY A 45 -20.73 -5.48 -12.58
C GLY A 45 -21.48 -4.16 -12.37
N THR A 46 -21.54 -3.70 -11.12
CA THR A 46 -22.35 -2.55 -10.70
C THR A 46 -22.07 -1.26 -11.46
N VAL A 47 -20.80 -0.92 -11.70
CA VAL A 47 -20.42 0.34 -12.37
C VAL A 47 -20.95 0.36 -13.81
N ASN A 48 -20.78 -0.73 -14.55
CA ASN A 48 -21.31 -0.83 -15.91
C ASN A 48 -22.85 -0.85 -15.92
N THR A 49 -23.48 -1.50 -14.94
CA THR A 49 -24.94 -1.44 -14.77
C THR A 49 -25.42 -0.01 -14.52
N TYR A 50 -24.72 0.77 -13.69
CA TYR A 50 -25.05 2.17 -13.48
C TYR A 50 -24.91 2.98 -14.77
N ASN A 51 -23.79 2.84 -15.47
CA ASN A 51 -23.52 3.59 -16.70
C ASN A 51 -24.44 3.21 -17.86
N THR A 52 -24.91 1.96 -17.91
CA THR A 52 -25.68 1.43 -19.06
C THR A 52 -27.18 1.35 -18.81
N LEU A 53 -27.60 0.98 -17.60
CA LEU A 53 -29.00 0.74 -17.23
C LEU A 53 -29.54 1.75 -16.20
N GLY A 54 -28.66 2.53 -15.57
CA GLY A 54 -29.02 3.54 -14.58
C GLY A 54 -29.16 2.99 -13.15
N LEU A 55 -29.34 3.92 -12.21
CA LEU A 55 -29.30 3.67 -10.77
C LEU A 55 -30.30 2.59 -10.30
N LYS A 56 -31.49 2.54 -10.90
CA LYS A 56 -32.55 1.59 -10.54
C LYS A 56 -32.12 0.13 -10.65
N PHE A 57 -31.23 -0.20 -11.59
CA PHE A 57 -30.69 -1.56 -11.77
C PHE A 57 -29.34 -1.73 -11.06
N ALA A 58 -28.58 -0.64 -10.92
CA ALA A 58 -27.30 -0.66 -10.24
C ALA A 58 -27.42 -0.96 -8.75
N ILE A 59 -28.40 -0.38 -8.04
CA ILE A 59 -28.59 -0.61 -6.59
C ILE A 59 -28.83 -2.09 -6.28
N PRO A 60 -29.82 -2.79 -6.87
CA PRO A 60 -30.03 -4.22 -6.61
C PRO A 60 -28.82 -5.08 -6.99
N THR A 61 -28.14 -4.73 -8.08
CA THR A 61 -26.90 -5.40 -8.49
C THR A 61 -25.83 -5.28 -7.42
N ALA A 62 -25.58 -4.06 -6.94
CA ALA A 62 -24.61 -3.77 -5.89
C ALA A 62 -24.95 -4.51 -4.60
N THR A 63 -26.21 -4.42 -4.15
CA THR A 63 -26.68 -5.07 -2.92
C THR A 63 -26.47 -6.58 -2.99
N PHE A 64 -26.91 -7.22 -4.07
CA PHE A 64 -26.75 -8.66 -4.22
C PHE A 64 -25.28 -9.06 -4.32
N ASP A 65 -24.50 -8.39 -5.17
CA ASP A 65 -23.07 -8.70 -5.34
C ASP A 65 -22.28 -8.48 -4.05
N PHE A 66 -22.69 -7.54 -3.20
CA PHE A 66 -22.12 -7.29 -1.88
C PHE A 66 -22.44 -8.42 -0.90
N PHE A 67 -23.70 -8.83 -0.79
CA PHE A 67 -24.12 -9.81 0.22
C PHE A 67 -23.89 -11.27 -0.15
N LYS A 68 -23.78 -11.62 -1.43
CA LYS A 68 -23.75 -13.03 -1.86
C LYS A 68 -22.55 -13.82 -1.31
N GLY A 69 -21.42 -13.17 -1.06
CA GLY A 69 -20.26 -13.80 -0.42
C GLY A 69 -20.55 -14.17 1.04
N ILE A 70 -21.15 -13.23 1.78
CA ILE A 70 -21.62 -13.46 3.16
C ILE A 70 -22.68 -14.56 3.17
N LEU A 71 -23.61 -14.53 2.23
CA LEU A 71 -24.66 -15.53 2.08
C LEU A 71 -24.07 -16.92 1.86
N ALA A 72 -23.05 -17.06 1.01
CA ALA A 72 -22.37 -18.33 0.76
C ALA A 72 -21.68 -18.89 2.02
N ILE A 73 -21.02 -18.04 2.81
CA ILE A 73 -20.40 -18.43 4.08
C ILE A 73 -21.48 -18.85 5.09
N TYR A 74 -22.51 -18.03 5.25
CA TYR A 74 -23.57 -18.27 6.23
C TYR A 74 -24.37 -19.54 5.93
N LEU A 75 -24.73 -19.78 4.67
CA LEU A 75 -25.40 -21.01 4.25
C LEU A 75 -24.52 -22.24 4.47
N ALA A 76 -23.21 -22.14 4.23
CA ALA A 76 -22.30 -23.25 4.51
C ALA A 76 -22.28 -23.61 6.00
N LEU A 77 -22.23 -22.61 6.88
CA LEU A 77 -22.31 -22.83 8.33
C LEU A 77 -23.66 -23.45 8.75
N LEU A 78 -24.77 -22.96 8.19
CA LEU A 78 -26.11 -23.52 8.46
C LEU A 78 -26.25 -24.98 8.02
N LEU A 79 -25.56 -25.38 6.94
CA LEU A 79 -25.52 -26.76 6.45
C LEU A 79 -24.60 -27.67 7.29
N GLY A 80 -23.93 -27.13 8.31
CA GLY A 80 -23.04 -27.88 9.20
C GLY A 80 -21.64 -28.08 8.64
N ALA A 81 -21.20 -27.26 7.68
CA ALA A 81 -19.82 -27.29 7.22
C ALA A 81 -18.87 -26.73 8.29
N ASP A 82 -17.66 -27.27 8.33
CA ASP A 82 -16.63 -26.74 9.20
C ASP A 82 -16.26 -25.31 8.80
N PHE A 83 -15.79 -24.55 9.78
CA PHE A 83 -15.47 -23.13 9.63
C PHE A 83 -14.63 -22.82 8.39
N ILE A 84 -13.55 -23.58 8.15
CA ILE A 84 -12.65 -23.41 7.00
C ILE A 84 -13.41 -23.55 5.68
N PHE A 85 -14.25 -24.58 5.55
CA PHE A 85 -15.00 -24.85 4.32
C PHE A 85 -16.11 -23.82 4.10
N ALA A 86 -16.68 -23.27 5.17
CA ALA A 86 -17.58 -22.13 5.06
C ALA A 86 -16.86 -20.88 4.53
N GLN A 87 -15.65 -20.59 4.97
CA GLN A 87 -14.87 -19.48 4.41
C GLN A 87 -14.48 -19.73 2.95
N LEU A 88 -14.10 -20.97 2.61
CA LEU A 88 -13.83 -21.38 1.23
C LEU A 88 -15.06 -21.25 0.32
N SER A 89 -16.27 -21.46 0.84
CA SER A 89 -17.53 -21.18 0.12
C SER A 89 -17.66 -19.68 -0.23
N GLY A 90 -17.29 -18.79 0.68
CA GLY A 90 -17.21 -17.35 0.41
C GLY A 90 -16.21 -17.00 -0.69
N LEU A 91 -15.01 -17.58 -0.64
CA LEU A 91 -14.00 -17.40 -1.69
C LEU A 91 -14.46 -17.98 -3.05
N ALA A 92 -15.15 -19.12 -3.01
CA ALA A 92 -15.76 -19.71 -4.20
C ALA A 92 -16.85 -18.81 -4.79
N ALA A 93 -17.59 -18.06 -3.96
CA ALA A 93 -18.56 -17.07 -4.44
C ALA A 93 -17.87 -15.90 -5.17
N ILE A 94 -16.68 -15.47 -4.73
CA ILE A 94 -15.87 -14.49 -5.48
C ILE A 94 -15.50 -15.08 -6.84
N ALA A 95 -14.96 -16.30 -6.87
CA ALA A 95 -14.60 -16.98 -8.12
C ALA A 95 -15.81 -17.16 -9.06
N GLY A 96 -16.97 -17.50 -8.50
CA GLY A 96 -18.23 -17.61 -9.22
C GLY A 96 -18.64 -16.31 -9.88
N HIS A 97 -18.52 -15.17 -9.20
CA HIS A 97 -18.84 -13.87 -9.78
C HIS A 97 -17.89 -13.46 -10.91
N VAL A 98 -16.60 -13.80 -10.78
CA VAL A 98 -15.58 -13.47 -11.78
C VAL A 98 -15.70 -14.36 -13.01
N LEU A 99 -15.92 -15.66 -12.79
CA LEU A 99 -15.99 -16.69 -13.81
C LEU A 99 -17.34 -17.45 -13.75
N PRO A 100 -18.50 -16.81 -14.01
CA PRO A 100 -19.77 -17.54 -13.94
C PRO A 100 -19.93 -18.49 -15.13
N PHE A 101 -20.18 -19.76 -14.85
CA PHE A 101 -20.18 -20.82 -15.86
C PHE A 101 -21.19 -20.57 -16.99
N TYR A 102 -22.43 -20.16 -16.68
CA TYR A 102 -23.52 -20.04 -17.64
C TYR A 102 -23.38 -18.82 -18.58
N ILE A 103 -22.43 -17.92 -18.30
CA ILE A 103 -22.12 -16.78 -19.17
C ILE A 103 -20.74 -16.93 -19.83
N LYS A 104 -20.26 -18.15 -20.04
CA LYS A 104 -18.96 -18.42 -20.68
C LYS A 104 -17.78 -17.82 -19.88
N PHE A 105 -17.86 -17.83 -18.55
CA PHE A 105 -16.79 -17.41 -17.65
C PHE A 105 -16.32 -15.95 -17.83
N ARG A 106 -17.23 -15.06 -18.24
CA ARG A 106 -16.97 -13.61 -18.39
C ARG A 106 -17.90 -12.82 -17.49
N GLY A 107 -17.54 -12.70 -16.22
CA GLY A 107 -18.29 -12.01 -15.17
C GLY A 107 -17.77 -10.63 -14.81
N GLY A 108 -17.88 -10.30 -13.52
CA GLY A 108 -17.38 -9.05 -12.94
C GLY A 108 -16.00 -9.19 -12.30
N GLN A 109 -15.54 -8.16 -11.58
CA GLN A 109 -14.22 -8.16 -10.93
C GLN A 109 -14.24 -8.67 -9.48
N GLY A 110 -15.41 -8.90 -8.88
CA GLY A 110 -15.52 -9.47 -7.52
C GLY A 110 -15.39 -8.47 -6.38
N MET A 111 -15.02 -7.21 -6.65
CA MET A 111 -14.76 -6.19 -5.61
C MET A 111 -15.93 -5.94 -4.65
N ALA A 112 -17.18 -6.03 -5.12
CA ALA A 112 -18.34 -5.88 -4.24
C ALA A 112 -18.48 -7.08 -3.30
N THR A 113 -18.28 -8.30 -3.82
CA THR A 113 -18.38 -9.55 -3.06
C THR A 113 -17.29 -9.69 -2.02
N THR A 114 -16.06 -9.32 -2.37
CA THR A 114 -14.93 -9.24 -1.46
C THR A 114 -15.17 -8.19 -0.38
N SER A 115 -15.60 -6.98 -0.75
CA SER A 115 -15.93 -5.90 0.20
C SER A 115 -16.99 -6.33 1.22
N GLY A 116 -18.01 -7.08 0.81
CA GLY A 116 -19.00 -7.64 1.73
C GLY A 116 -18.39 -8.60 2.74
N ILE A 117 -17.57 -9.55 2.27
CA ILE A 117 -16.85 -10.49 3.14
C ILE A 117 -15.90 -9.75 4.09
N LEU A 118 -15.16 -8.76 3.60
CA LEU A 118 -14.28 -7.92 4.44
C LEU A 118 -15.05 -7.20 5.53
N LEU A 119 -16.21 -6.61 5.21
CA LEU A 119 -17.06 -5.95 6.21
C LEU A 119 -17.52 -6.95 7.27
N ALA A 120 -17.94 -8.16 6.87
CA ALA A 120 -18.35 -9.18 7.82
C ALA A 120 -17.20 -9.57 8.77
N TYR A 121 -15.98 -9.74 8.27
CA TYR A 121 -14.81 -10.01 9.12
C TYR A 121 -14.48 -8.83 10.03
N LEU A 122 -14.53 -7.60 9.52
CA LEU A 122 -14.31 -6.40 10.33
C LEU A 122 -15.34 -6.23 11.45
N LEU A 123 -16.61 -6.52 11.19
CA LEU A 123 -17.64 -6.51 12.22
C LEU A 123 -17.39 -7.57 13.29
N ASN A 124 -16.94 -8.77 12.92
CA ASN A 124 -16.55 -9.79 13.90
C ASN A 124 -15.40 -9.31 14.80
N TYR A 125 -14.37 -8.67 14.23
CA TYR A 125 -13.30 -8.07 15.03
C TYR A 125 -13.81 -6.96 15.95
N LEU A 126 -14.67 -6.08 15.43
CA LEU A 126 -15.25 -4.97 16.21
C LEU A 126 -16.07 -5.46 17.41
N LEU A 127 -16.89 -6.50 17.22
CA LEU A 127 -17.69 -7.11 18.27
C LEU A 127 -16.83 -7.79 19.35
N THR A 128 -15.63 -8.23 18.99
CA THR A 128 -14.70 -8.94 19.91
C THR A 128 -13.88 -7.96 20.77
N GLY A 129 -13.70 -6.70 20.36
CA GLY A 129 -13.00 -5.69 21.17
C GLY A 129 -13.14 -4.25 20.62
N PRO A 130 -14.10 -3.47 21.15
CA PRO A 130 -14.45 -2.15 20.59
C PRO A 130 -13.41 -1.05 20.90
N GLU A 131 -12.60 -1.20 21.94
CA GLU A 131 -11.66 -0.16 22.41
C GLU A 131 -10.55 0.16 21.40
N MET A 132 -10.08 -0.86 20.67
CA MET A 132 -9.10 -0.71 19.58
C MET A 132 -9.65 0.16 18.44
N PHE A 133 -10.96 0.10 18.19
CA PHE A 133 -11.54 0.66 16.99
C PHE A 133 -11.54 2.18 17.01
N PHE A 134 -11.73 2.84 18.15
CA PHE A 134 -11.81 4.31 18.19
C PHE A 134 -10.52 4.99 17.74
N PHE A 135 -9.36 4.58 18.27
CA PHE A 135 -8.07 5.15 17.87
C PHE A 135 -7.75 4.82 16.40
N LEU A 136 -7.93 3.55 16.02
CA LEU A 136 -7.67 3.08 14.66
C LEU A 136 -8.61 3.74 13.64
N PHE A 137 -9.86 4.03 14.02
CA PHE A 137 -10.86 4.67 13.18
C PHE A 137 -10.48 6.10 12.82
N PHE A 138 -10.15 6.94 13.81
CA PHE A 138 -9.69 8.32 13.53
C PHE A 138 -8.41 8.33 12.70
N TYR A 139 -7.50 7.41 13.01
CA TYR A 139 -6.24 7.26 12.31
C TYR A 139 -6.42 6.82 10.84
N ILE A 140 -7.29 5.84 10.57
CA ILE A 140 -7.66 5.40 9.22
C ILE A 140 -8.39 6.50 8.46
N ILE A 141 -9.35 7.20 9.09
CA ILE A 141 -10.07 8.31 8.46
C ILE A 141 -9.08 9.38 8.01
N PHE A 142 -8.10 9.70 8.84
CA PHE A 142 -7.10 10.70 8.50
C PHE A 142 -6.30 10.30 7.24
N ILE A 143 -5.86 9.05 7.17
CA ILE A 143 -5.18 8.48 5.97
C ILE A 143 -6.13 8.52 4.75
N ILE A 144 -7.41 8.16 4.94
CA ILE A 144 -8.43 8.21 3.90
C ILE A 144 -8.58 9.60 3.33
N VAL A 145 -8.73 10.61 4.20
CA VAL A 145 -8.90 12.01 3.79
C VAL A 145 -7.68 12.49 2.99
N ILE A 146 -6.46 12.17 3.44
CA ILE A 146 -5.21 12.53 2.73
C ILE A 146 -5.19 11.92 1.32
N PHE A 147 -5.33 10.61 1.18
CA PHE A 147 -5.20 9.94 -0.11
C PHE A 147 -6.40 10.18 -1.04
N ALA A 148 -7.60 10.37 -0.48
CA ALA A 148 -8.78 10.78 -1.25
C ALA A 148 -8.59 12.18 -1.84
N TYR A 149 -8.02 13.12 -1.07
CA TYR A 149 -7.68 14.47 -1.55
C TYR A 149 -6.66 14.42 -2.71
N ILE A 150 -5.58 13.64 -2.54
CA ILE A 150 -4.49 13.53 -3.53
C ILE A 150 -4.96 12.87 -4.83
N THR A 151 -5.49 11.65 -4.72
CA THR A 151 -5.75 10.80 -5.89
C THR A 151 -7.08 11.09 -6.55
N ARG A 152 -8.06 11.57 -5.78
CA ARG A 152 -9.47 11.70 -6.20
C ARG A 152 -10.07 10.40 -6.76
N THR A 153 -9.44 9.27 -6.48
CA THR A 153 -9.86 7.93 -6.89
C THR A 153 -9.87 7.04 -5.66
N GLY A 154 -10.97 6.33 -5.43
CA GLY A 154 -11.04 5.35 -4.33
C GLY A 154 -10.09 4.15 -4.53
N ILE A 155 -9.65 3.88 -5.76
CA ILE A 155 -8.92 2.64 -6.13
C ILE A 155 -7.57 2.55 -5.42
N ILE A 156 -6.79 3.63 -5.41
CA ILE A 156 -5.45 3.63 -4.78
C ILE A 156 -5.56 3.56 -3.25
N LEU A 157 -6.64 4.13 -2.70
CA LEU A 157 -6.89 4.14 -1.26
C LEU A 157 -7.09 2.73 -0.70
N VAL A 158 -7.80 1.88 -1.45
CA VAL A 158 -8.09 0.48 -1.08
C VAL A 158 -6.79 -0.29 -0.79
N ILE A 159 -5.75 -0.10 -1.60
CA ILE A 159 -4.48 -0.82 -1.48
C ILE A 159 -3.81 -0.56 -0.12
N PHE A 160 -3.75 0.70 0.32
CA PHE A 160 -3.04 1.06 1.54
C PHE A 160 -3.90 0.87 2.80
N VAL A 161 -5.17 1.27 2.73
CA VAL A 161 -6.06 1.24 3.91
C VAL A 161 -6.41 -0.19 4.29
N LEU A 162 -6.72 -1.06 3.31
CA LEU A 162 -7.06 -2.44 3.63
C LEU A 162 -5.86 -3.20 4.20
N ALA A 163 -4.65 -2.98 3.66
CA ALA A 163 -3.43 -3.61 4.20
C ALA A 163 -3.16 -3.19 5.66
N LEU A 164 -3.37 -1.91 5.97
CA LEU A 164 -3.22 -1.39 7.33
C LEU A 164 -4.27 -1.96 8.29
N ILE A 165 -5.52 -2.05 7.86
CA ILE A 165 -6.60 -2.69 8.62
C ILE A 165 -6.30 -4.17 8.85
N GLY A 166 -5.83 -4.89 7.82
CA GLY A 166 -5.40 -6.28 7.91
C GLY A 166 -4.30 -6.48 8.95
N TYR A 167 -3.28 -5.61 8.92
CA TYR A 167 -2.19 -5.63 9.89
C TYR A 167 -2.67 -5.36 11.31
N ALA A 168 -3.52 -4.34 11.51
CA ALA A 168 -4.11 -4.06 12.82
C ALA A 168 -4.94 -5.26 13.32
N ALA A 169 -5.83 -5.83 12.51
CA ALA A 169 -6.64 -6.97 12.92
C ALA A 169 -5.77 -8.17 13.36
N PHE A 170 -4.68 -8.45 12.64
CA PHE A 170 -3.75 -9.51 13.00
C PHE A 170 -3.02 -9.26 14.33
N LEU A 171 -2.59 -8.02 14.59
CA LEU A 171 -1.88 -7.68 15.82
C LEU A 171 -2.74 -7.86 17.07
N TYR A 172 -3.99 -7.45 17.02
CA TYR A 172 -4.89 -7.48 18.17
C TYR A 172 -5.61 -8.82 18.33
N TYR A 173 -5.79 -9.57 17.24
CA TYR A 173 -6.43 -10.89 17.25
C TYR A 173 -5.58 -11.92 16.49
N PRO A 174 -4.35 -12.21 16.94
CA PRO A 174 -3.42 -13.08 16.21
C PRO A 174 -3.96 -14.50 16.02
N GLU A 175 -4.68 -15.01 17.03
CA GLU A 175 -5.28 -16.36 17.04
C GLU A 175 -6.62 -16.44 16.31
N SER A 176 -7.10 -15.34 15.72
CA SER A 176 -8.36 -15.34 14.99
C SER A 176 -8.31 -16.28 13.79
N PRO A 177 -9.24 -17.26 13.68
CA PRO A 177 -9.28 -18.17 12.54
C PRO A 177 -9.66 -17.45 11.24
N TYR A 178 -10.18 -16.22 11.32
CA TYR A 178 -10.51 -15.38 10.18
C TYR A 178 -9.27 -14.75 9.51
N ASN A 179 -8.13 -14.67 10.19
CA ASN A 179 -6.95 -13.92 9.71
C ASN A 179 -6.48 -14.34 8.31
N ILE A 180 -6.35 -15.66 8.06
CA ILE A 180 -5.89 -16.15 6.77
C ILE A 180 -6.84 -15.76 5.64
N PHE A 181 -8.15 -15.89 5.85
CA PHE A 181 -9.16 -15.54 4.85
C PHE A 181 -9.26 -14.03 4.65
N PHE A 182 -9.13 -13.25 5.74
CA PHE A 182 -9.11 -11.79 5.66
C PHE A 182 -7.95 -11.30 4.79
N TRP A 183 -6.75 -11.82 5.00
CA TRP A 183 -5.59 -11.50 4.17
C TRP A 183 -5.73 -11.94 2.72
N ILE A 184 -6.34 -13.10 2.44
CA ILE A 184 -6.64 -13.54 1.06
C ILE A 184 -7.56 -12.53 0.36
N VAL A 185 -8.61 -12.08 1.04
CA VAL A 185 -9.57 -11.14 0.44
C VAL A 185 -8.94 -9.75 0.26
N ILE A 186 -8.15 -9.26 1.22
CA ILE A 186 -7.37 -8.02 1.09
C ILE A 186 -6.40 -8.11 -0.09
N ALA A 187 -5.66 -9.22 -0.22
CA ALA A 187 -4.71 -9.42 -1.30
C ALA A 187 -5.41 -9.44 -2.67
N TYR A 188 -6.59 -10.06 -2.75
CA TYR A 188 -7.41 -10.05 -3.96
C TYR A 188 -7.84 -8.63 -4.34
N ASP A 189 -8.44 -7.87 -3.42
CA ASP A 189 -8.89 -6.49 -3.68
C ASP A 189 -7.73 -5.56 -4.03
N ALA A 190 -6.59 -5.70 -3.35
CA ALA A 190 -5.38 -4.96 -3.67
C ALA A 190 -4.86 -5.30 -5.08
N SER A 191 -4.93 -6.58 -5.48
CA SER A 191 -4.50 -7.04 -6.81
C SER A 191 -5.40 -6.49 -7.92
N VAL A 192 -6.72 -6.52 -7.73
CA VAL A 192 -7.68 -5.94 -8.67
C VAL A 192 -7.50 -4.43 -8.76
N SER A 193 -7.38 -3.75 -7.61
CA SER A 193 -7.16 -2.29 -7.57
C SER A 193 -5.85 -1.89 -8.25
N LEU A 194 -4.79 -2.68 -8.07
CA LEU A 194 -3.51 -2.47 -8.75
C LEU A 194 -3.66 -2.66 -10.27
N PHE A 195 -4.33 -3.72 -10.69
CA PHE A 195 -4.60 -3.99 -12.11
C PHE A 195 -5.37 -2.84 -12.77
N ASP A 196 -6.42 -2.35 -12.11
CA ASP A 196 -7.22 -1.22 -12.62
C ASP A 196 -6.45 0.09 -12.62
N THR A 197 -5.60 0.32 -11.63
CA THR A 197 -4.70 1.48 -11.59
C THR A 197 -3.74 1.46 -12.79
N ILE A 198 -3.18 0.30 -13.11
CA ILE A 198 -2.25 0.11 -14.24
C ILE A 198 -3.00 0.23 -15.58
N LYS A 199 -4.08 -0.53 -15.77
CA LYS A 199 -4.86 -0.59 -17.01
C LYS A 199 -5.56 0.74 -17.30
N GLY A 200 -6.16 1.35 -16.28
CA GLY A 200 -6.80 2.67 -16.36
C GLY A 200 -5.80 3.82 -16.52
N LYS A 201 -4.49 3.55 -16.42
CA LYS A 201 -3.43 4.57 -16.39
C LYS A 201 -3.77 5.68 -15.40
N VAL A 202 -4.22 5.32 -14.20
CA VAL A 202 -4.62 6.29 -13.17
C VAL A 202 -3.41 7.11 -12.71
N ILE A 203 -2.26 6.45 -12.58
CA ILE A 203 -0.97 7.10 -12.31
C ILE A 203 -0.32 7.42 -13.66
N LYS A 204 -0.38 8.69 -14.08
CA LYS A 204 0.32 9.16 -15.29
C LYS A 204 1.49 10.04 -14.88
N ILE A 205 2.70 9.57 -15.19
CA ILE A 205 3.92 10.35 -15.02
C ILE A 205 4.47 10.69 -16.40
N GLU A 206 4.39 11.96 -16.76
CA GLU A 206 4.86 12.50 -18.06
C GLU A 206 6.32 12.96 -18.01
N ASP A 207 6.90 13.09 -16.82
CA ASP A 207 8.26 13.56 -16.62
C ASP A 207 9.31 12.60 -17.21
N GLU A 208 10.10 13.10 -18.17
CA GLU A 208 11.13 12.31 -18.87
C GLU A 208 12.31 11.92 -17.98
N ASP A 209 12.69 12.77 -17.01
CA ASP A 209 13.76 12.47 -16.06
C ASP A 209 13.34 11.29 -15.17
N PHE A 210 12.10 11.29 -14.69
CA PHE A 210 11.53 10.18 -13.93
C PHE A 210 11.50 8.90 -14.75
N ARG A 211 11.01 8.95 -16.00
CA ARG A 211 10.97 7.76 -16.88
C ARG A 211 12.35 7.19 -17.16
N THR A 212 13.38 8.02 -17.20
CA THR A 212 14.76 7.55 -17.41
C THR A 212 15.35 6.91 -16.15
N HIS A 213 14.94 7.38 -14.97
CA HIS A 213 15.49 7.00 -13.67
C HIS A 213 14.51 6.27 -12.75
N TRP A 214 13.42 5.71 -13.29
CA TRP A 214 12.34 5.09 -12.51
C TRP A 214 12.84 3.94 -11.64
N TRP A 215 13.83 3.19 -12.14
CA TRP A 215 14.43 2.08 -11.42
C TRP A 215 15.05 2.53 -10.10
N ARG A 216 15.57 3.76 -10.01
CA ARG A 216 16.15 4.28 -8.75
C ARG A 216 15.10 4.39 -7.66
N VAL A 217 13.86 4.74 -8.03
CA VAL A 217 12.72 4.75 -7.11
C VAL A 217 12.28 3.32 -6.79
N ALA A 218 12.24 2.44 -7.81
CA ALA A 218 11.89 1.03 -7.63
C ALA A 218 12.91 0.24 -6.77
N THR A 219 14.18 0.64 -6.75
CA THR A 219 15.23 -0.01 -5.95
C THR A 219 15.34 0.53 -4.53
N ARG A 220 14.78 1.73 -4.24
CA ARG A 220 14.82 2.30 -2.88
C ARG A 220 14.21 1.39 -1.81
N PRO A 221 13.11 0.65 -2.05
CA PRO A 221 12.63 -0.35 -1.10
C PRO A 221 13.66 -1.41 -0.71
N PHE A 222 14.67 -1.72 -1.54
CA PHE A 222 15.75 -2.63 -1.13
C PHE A 222 16.63 -2.04 -0.03
N ALA A 223 16.71 -0.70 0.10
CA ALA A 223 17.38 -0.07 1.24
C ALA A 223 16.65 -0.39 2.56
N PHE A 224 15.36 -0.73 2.53
CA PHE A 224 14.63 -1.21 3.69
C PHE A 224 15.15 -2.58 4.18
N LEU A 225 15.68 -3.43 3.29
CA LEU A 225 16.31 -4.69 3.71
C LEU A 225 17.51 -4.43 4.64
N PHE A 226 18.23 -3.33 4.43
CA PHE A 226 19.30 -2.93 5.33
C PHE A 226 18.77 -2.46 6.71
N ILE A 227 17.62 -1.81 6.75
CA ILE A 227 16.95 -1.46 8.02
C ILE A 227 16.53 -2.74 8.77
N LEU A 228 15.91 -3.70 8.07
CA LEU A 228 15.55 -4.99 8.66
C LEU A 228 16.79 -5.75 9.15
N PHE A 229 17.90 -5.69 8.41
CA PHE A 229 19.18 -6.21 8.87
C PHE A 229 19.63 -5.51 10.16
N TYR A 230 19.61 -4.18 10.22
CA TYR A 230 20.02 -3.45 11.41
C TYR A 230 19.12 -3.75 12.63
N MET A 231 17.84 -4.07 12.43
CA MET A 231 16.96 -4.52 13.52
C MET A 231 17.48 -5.78 14.20
N ILE A 232 18.05 -6.71 13.44
CA ILE A 232 18.52 -8.02 13.94
C ILE A 232 19.97 -7.94 14.45
N PHE A 233 20.83 -7.21 13.75
CA PHE A 233 22.27 -7.18 14.03
C PHE A 233 22.69 -6.00 14.94
N THR A 234 23.96 -6.03 15.37
CA THR A 234 24.53 -4.98 16.22
C THR A 234 24.90 -3.73 15.41
N GLN A 235 24.93 -2.58 16.09
CA GLN A 235 25.29 -1.28 15.50
C GLN A 235 26.65 -1.31 14.80
N ILE A 236 27.64 -1.99 15.38
CA ILE A 236 29.00 -2.10 14.82
C ILE A 236 28.95 -2.81 13.45
N VAL A 237 28.24 -3.94 13.36
CA VAL A 237 28.12 -4.71 12.11
C VAL A 237 27.39 -3.89 11.05
N ALA A 238 26.31 -3.21 11.42
CA ALA A 238 25.58 -2.34 10.49
C ALA A 238 26.45 -1.18 9.97
N LEU A 239 27.21 -0.51 10.86
CA LEU A 239 28.14 0.56 10.50
C LEU A 239 29.28 0.08 9.59
N LEU A 240 29.83 -1.10 9.83
CA LEU A 240 30.86 -1.67 8.96
C LEU A 240 30.33 -1.91 7.54
N ILE A 241 29.16 -2.55 7.42
CA ILE A 241 28.57 -2.87 6.11
C ILE A 241 28.22 -1.58 5.36
N ILE A 242 27.46 -0.66 5.98
CA ILE A 242 27.05 0.57 5.31
C ILE A 242 28.24 1.49 5.04
N GLY A 243 29.26 1.48 5.91
CA GLY A 243 30.50 2.22 5.74
C GLY A 243 31.31 1.73 4.53
N ILE A 244 31.47 0.41 4.36
CA ILE A 244 32.15 -0.17 3.19
C ILE A 244 31.41 0.25 1.91
N VAL A 245 30.08 0.10 1.87
CA VAL A 245 29.27 0.49 0.71
C VAL A 245 29.37 2.00 0.46
N ALA A 246 29.28 2.82 1.49
CA ALA A 246 29.42 4.28 1.38
C ALA A 246 30.79 4.68 0.82
N ILE A 247 31.88 4.08 1.29
CA ILE A 247 33.24 4.35 0.79
C ILE A 247 33.34 4.06 -0.70
N VAL A 248 32.79 2.93 -1.17
CA VAL A 248 32.77 2.59 -2.61
C VAL A 248 32.08 3.69 -3.40
N PHE A 249 30.90 4.14 -2.98
CA PHE A 249 30.16 5.21 -3.66
C PHE A 249 30.86 6.58 -3.59
N ILE A 250 31.50 6.90 -2.47
CA ILE A 250 32.30 8.12 -2.33
C ILE A 250 33.48 8.09 -3.31
N VAL A 251 34.21 6.97 -3.38
CA VAL A 251 35.35 6.81 -4.30
C VAL A 251 34.89 6.95 -5.75
N LEU A 252 33.75 6.35 -6.11
CA LEU A 252 33.17 6.51 -7.45
C LEU A 252 32.84 7.98 -7.77
N ASP A 253 32.25 8.72 -6.81
CA ASP A 253 31.98 10.15 -6.98
C ASP A 253 33.26 10.99 -7.07
N LEU A 254 34.31 10.66 -6.32
CA LEU A 254 35.60 11.35 -6.40
C LEU A 254 36.29 11.11 -7.75
N ILE A 255 36.31 9.86 -8.23
CA ILE A 255 36.85 9.53 -9.57
C ILE A 255 36.09 10.32 -10.64
N ARG A 256 34.77 10.45 -10.50
CA ARG A 256 33.91 11.22 -11.40
C ARG A 256 34.24 12.72 -11.38
N PHE A 257 34.63 13.29 -10.24
CA PHE A 257 35.05 14.70 -10.17
C PHE A 257 36.45 14.93 -10.74
N LEU A 258 37.37 13.98 -10.55
CA LEU A 258 38.76 14.11 -10.97
C LEU A 258 38.94 13.94 -12.48
N ASN A 259 38.13 13.10 -13.13
CA ASN A 259 38.27 12.83 -14.56
C ASN A 259 37.04 13.30 -15.37
N LYS A 260 37.24 14.35 -16.17
CA LYS A 260 36.20 14.92 -17.05
C LYS A 260 35.68 13.90 -18.08
N GLN A 261 36.54 13.03 -18.62
CA GLN A 261 36.14 11.97 -19.54
C GLN A 261 35.29 10.91 -18.84
N THR A 262 35.63 10.55 -17.60
CA THR A 262 34.80 9.65 -16.78
C THR A 262 33.46 10.28 -16.44
N ASN A 263 33.43 11.56 -16.09
CA ASN A 263 32.18 12.28 -15.82
C ASN A 263 31.26 12.28 -17.05
N GLU A 264 31.80 12.61 -18.22
CA GLU A 264 31.07 12.56 -19.50
C GLU A 264 30.65 11.12 -19.86
N LEU A 265 31.48 10.10 -19.64
CA LEU A 265 31.13 8.70 -19.87
C LEU A 265 29.99 8.24 -18.94
N PHE A 266 30.01 8.62 -17.66
CA PHE A 266 28.93 8.27 -16.73
C PHE A 266 27.64 9.07 -16.99
N THR A 267 27.72 10.31 -17.48
CA THR A 267 26.53 11.07 -17.88
C THR A 267 26.01 10.77 -19.27
N VAL A 268 26.82 10.19 -20.17
CA VAL A 268 26.41 9.87 -21.55
C VAL A 268 26.11 8.38 -21.75
N ARG A 269 26.92 7.49 -21.17
CA ARG A 269 26.84 6.02 -21.30
C ARG A 269 26.08 5.36 -20.14
N PHE A 270 26.20 5.90 -18.93
CA PHE A 270 25.43 5.48 -17.74
C PHE A 270 24.35 6.51 -17.33
N LYS A 271 23.68 7.12 -18.33
CA LYS A 271 22.56 8.07 -18.15
C LYS A 271 21.48 7.59 -17.18
N SER A 272 21.34 6.27 -17.01
CA SER A 272 20.37 5.67 -16.12
C SER A 272 20.73 5.84 -14.64
N ILE A 273 22.02 5.98 -14.29
CA ILE A 273 22.53 6.00 -12.91
C ILE A 273 22.68 7.42 -12.37
N PHE A 274 23.32 8.32 -13.11
CA PHE A 274 23.61 9.69 -12.65
C PHE A 274 22.77 10.72 -13.38
N ARG A 275 22.16 11.64 -12.63
CA ARG A 275 21.37 12.73 -13.20
C ARG A 275 22.27 13.80 -13.78
N LYS A 276 21.78 14.49 -14.83
CA LYS A 276 22.46 15.66 -15.42
C LYS A 276 22.74 16.77 -14.40
N ASN A 277 21.91 16.88 -13.35
CA ASN A 277 22.06 17.89 -12.31
C ASN A 277 23.06 17.48 -11.19
N GLU A 278 23.55 16.24 -11.21
CA GLU A 278 24.50 15.68 -10.24
C GLU A 278 25.95 15.70 -10.76
N VAL A 279 26.23 16.34 -11.90
CA VAL A 279 27.56 16.31 -12.57
C VAL A 279 28.70 16.87 -11.71
N LYS A 280 28.42 17.89 -10.90
CA LYS A 280 29.39 18.56 -10.02
C LYS A 280 29.07 18.41 -8.53
N LYS A 281 28.15 17.50 -8.19
CA LYS A 281 27.67 17.29 -6.82
C LYS A 281 27.74 15.81 -6.49
N PHE A 282 27.88 15.47 -5.20
CA PHE A 282 27.76 14.08 -4.76
C PHE A 282 26.41 13.52 -5.21
N SER A 283 26.40 12.25 -5.58
CA SER A 283 25.17 11.59 -5.99
C SER A 283 24.20 11.51 -4.82
N SER A 284 22.90 11.55 -5.10
CA SER A 284 21.87 11.34 -4.06
C SER A 284 21.98 9.97 -3.39
N MET A 285 22.54 8.95 -4.05
CA MET A 285 22.82 7.65 -3.43
C MET A 285 23.96 7.74 -2.41
N THR A 286 25.05 8.42 -2.75
CA THR A 286 26.18 8.66 -1.84
C THR A 286 25.71 9.42 -0.61
N LEU A 287 24.93 10.50 -0.81
CA LEU A 287 24.40 11.30 0.28
C LEU A 287 23.43 10.51 1.18
N PHE A 288 22.59 9.66 0.60
CA PHE A 288 21.72 8.74 1.35
C PHE A 288 22.51 7.75 2.20
N LEU A 289 23.58 7.14 1.65
CA LEU A 289 24.43 6.19 2.38
C LEU A 289 25.18 6.86 3.53
N ILE A 290 25.71 8.07 3.31
CA ILE A 290 26.37 8.85 4.36
C ILE A 290 25.36 9.23 5.44
N ALA A 291 24.17 9.70 5.08
CA ALA A 291 23.13 10.03 6.04
C ALA A 291 22.69 8.80 6.85
N THR A 292 22.59 7.63 6.20
CA THR A 292 22.30 6.36 6.85
C THR A 292 23.38 5.98 7.87
N PHE A 293 24.65 6.07 7.47
CA PHE A 293 25.78 5.83 8.37
C PHE A 293 25.73 6.77 9.59
N ILE A 294 25.56 8.08 9.36
CA ILE A 294 25.51 9.08 10.43
C ILE A 294 24.29 8.87 11.33
N SER A 295 23.12 8.58 10.77
CA SER A 295 21.90 8.29 11.54
C SER A 295 22.09 7.08 12.46
N ILE A 296 22.72 6.01 11.98
CA ILE A 296 23.03 4.82 12.80
C ILE A 296 24.08 5.12 13.85
N LEU A 297 25.04 5.98 13.56
CA LEU A 297 26.10 6.35 14.49
C LEU A 297 25.58 7.23 15.63
N LEU A 298 24.75 8.23 15.31
CA LEU A 298 24.37 9.30 16.25
C LEU A 298 23.12 8.99 17.08
N PHE A 299 22.14 8.28 16.49
CA PHE A 299 20.85 8.09 17.14
C PHE A 299 20.73 6.70 17.77
N GLU A 300 19.90 6.61 18.81
CA GLU A 300 19.49 5.33 19.36
C GLU A 300 18.85 4.46 18.26
N LYS A 301 19.12 3.14 18.32
CA LYS A 301 18.72 2.16 17.30
C LYS A 301 17.29 2.35 16.80
N ASN A 302 16.31 2.45 17.70
CA ASN A 302 14.90 2.60 17.34
C ASN A 302 14.62 3.93 16.61
N ILE A 303 15.22 5.05 17.05
CA ILE A 303 15.08 6.36 16.42
C ILE A 303 15.73 6.37 15.03
N ALA A 304 16.94 5.79 14.91
CA ALA A 304 17.63 5.67 13.64
C ALA A 304 16.80 4.88 12.62
N ILE A 305 16.26 3.73 13.02
CA ILE A 305 15.37 2.90 12.19
C ILE A 305 14.15 3.70 11.73
N THR A 306 13.50 4.42 12.63
CA THR A 306 12.32 5.24 12.31
C THR A 306 12.65 6.35 11.33
N ALA A 307 13.69 7.14 11.58
CA ALA A 307 14.08 8.25 10.73
C ALA A 307 14.45 7.79 9.32
N LEU A 308 15.14 6.65 9.19
CA LEU A 308 15.50 6.07 7.90
C LEU A 308 14.28 5.48 7.18
N THR A 309 13.36 4.85 7.91
CA THR A 309 12.11 4.33 7.35
C THR A 309 11.26 5.48 6.78
N PHE A 310 11.14 6.58 7.53
CA PHE A 310 10.42 7.77 7.08
C PHE A 310 11.06 8.38 5.84
N LEU A 311 12.40 8.43 5.76
CA LEU A 311 13.11 8.89 4.57
C LEU A 311 12.83 8.00 3.34
N ILE A 312 13.01 6.68 3.47
CA ILE A 312 12.92 5.76 2.33
C ILE A 312 11.52 5.76 1.73
N PHE A 313 10.50 5.52 2.56
CA PHE A 313 9.13 5.40 2.06
C PHE A 313 8.50 6.77 1.75
N GLY A 314 8.78 7.78 2.58
CA GLY A 314 8.28 9.13 2.37
C GLY A 314 8.75 9.72 1.03
N ASP A 315 10.05 9.60 0.68
CA ASP A 315 10.56 10.10 -0.61
C ASP A 315 9.90 9.39 -1.81
N ILE A 316 9.67 8.07 -1.71
CA ILE A 316 8.99 7.31 -2.77
C ILE A 316 7.58 7.86 -2.97
N PHE A 317 6.82 8.02 -1.89
CA PHE A 317 5.44 8.49 -1.95
C PHE A 317 5.37 9.94 -2.43
N SER A 318 6.18 10.84 -1.87
CA SER A 318 6.25 12.24 -2.31
C SER A 318 6.53 12.35 -3.79
N LYS A 319 7.50 11.59 -4.29
CA LYS A 319 7.90 11.64 -5.70
C LYS A 319 6.84 11.05 -6.63
N ILE A 320 6.27 9.89 -6.32
CA ILE A 320 5.26 9.23 -7.16
C ILE A 320 3.98 10.09 -7.22
N PHE A 321 3.43 10.45 -6.06
CA PHE A 321 2.17 11.19 -5.99
C PHE A 321 2.35 12.65 -6.41
N GLY A 322 3.50 13.25 -6.11
CA GLY A 322 3.81 14.60 -6.53
C GLY A 322 3.94 14.75 -8.04
N LEU A 323 4.49 13.75 -8.74
CA LEU A 323 4.56 13.75 -10.21
C LEU A 323 3.25 13.32 -10.88
N ALA A 324 2.51 12.39 -10.28
CA ALA A 324 1.29 11.86 -10.87
C ALA A 324 0.04 12.73 -10.62
N PHE A 325 -0.04 13.39 -9.46
CA PHE A 325 -1.23 14.13 -9.02
C PHE A 325 -0.94 15.56 -8.58
N GLY A 326 0.33 16.00 -8.64
CA GLY A 326 0.74 17.33 -8.20
C GLY A 326 0.05 18.45 -8.97
N ARG A 327 -0.69 19.30 -8.26
CA ARG A 327 -1.41 20.46 -8.82
C ARG A 327 -0.95 21.74 -8.14
N HIS A 328 -0.80 21.70 -6.83
CA HIS A 328 -0.46 22.88 -6.04
C HIS A 328 1.03 22.86 -5.74
N LYS A 329 1.78 23.74 -6.40
CA LYS A 329 3.22 23.89 -6.12
C LYS A 329 3.43 24.66 -4.83
N ILE A 330 4.27 24.11 -3.97
CA ILE A 330 4.77 24.76 -2.75
C ILE A 330 6.30 24.67 -2.83
N PHE A 331 6.94 25.83 -2.96
CA PHE A 331 8.38 25.93 -3.26
C PHE A 331 8.77 25.12 -4.52
N GLN A 332 9.72 24.18 -4.39
CA GLN A 332 10.17 23.30 -5.47
C GLN A 332 9.41 21.97 -5.51
N LYS A 333 8.47 21.74 -4.59
CA LYS A 333 7.72 20.50 -4.41
C LYS A 333 6.22 20.75 -4.63
N THR A 334 5.40 19.73 -4.44
CA THR A 334 3.94 19.83 -4.53
C THR A 334 3.30 19.53 -3.17
N LEU A 335 2.16 20.17 -2.91
CA LEU A 335 1.35 19.90 -1.72
C LEU A 335 0.92 18.43 -1.71
N GLU A 336 0.49 17.91 -2.86
CA GLU A 336 0.07 16.51 -2.99
C GLU A 336 1.20 15.51 -2.70
N GLY A 337 2.42 15.81 -3.14
CA GLY A 337 3.60 15.02 -2.78
C GLY A 337 3.89 15.05 -1.28
N SER A 338 3.87 16.25 -0.67
CA SER A 338 4.13 16.41 0.77
C SER A 338 3.06 15.73 1.63
N LEU A 339 1.79 15.79 1.21
CA LEU A 339 0.70 15.08 1.87
C LEU A 339 0.81 13.56 1.69
N ALA A 340 1.25 13.08 0.52
CA ALA A 340 1.52 11.66 0.30
C ALA A 340 2.66 11.16 1.19
N TYR A 341 3.70 11.97 1.37
CA TYR A 341 4.78 11.72 2.32
C TYR A 341 4.20 11.56 3.73
N LEU A 342 3.41 12.54 4.19
CA LEU A 342 2.80 12.52 5.52
C LEU A 342 1.92 11.27 5.71
N GLY A 343 1.05 10.95 4.77
CA GLY A 343 0.21 9.75 4.82
C GLY A 343 1.04 8.47 4.90
N CYS A 344 2.14 8.41 4.16
CA CYS A 344 3.06 7.27 4.19
C CYS A 344 3.77 7.10 5.53
N VAL A 345 4.34 8.17 6.09
CA VAL A 345 5.05 8.08 7.37
C VAL A 345 4.12 7.86 8.54
N LEU A 346 2.86 8.29 8.44
CA LEU A 346 1.85 7.84 9.39
C LEU A 346 1.74 6.33 9.31
N ILE A 347 1.44 5.74 8.15
CA ILE A 347 1.30 4.28 7.96
C ILE A 347 2.53 3.55 8.52
N CYS A 348 3.73 3.98 8.13
CA CYS A 348 4.99 3.42 8.65
C CYS A 348 5.09 3.60 10.17
N GLY A 349 4.71 4.75 10.70
CA GLY A 349 4.71 5.06 12.13
C GLY A 349 3.80 4.11 12.93
N PHE A 350 2.61 3.77 12.43
CA PHE A 350 1.75 2.79 13.08
C PHE A 350 2.37 1.39 13.08
N VAL A 351 2.98 0.97 11.97
CA VAL A 351 3.70 -0.31 11.91
C VAL A 351 4.88 -0.31 12.89
N LEU A 352 5.68 0.76 12.91
CA LEU A 352 6.83 0.90 13.79
C LEU A 352 6.44 0.99 15.27
N TYR A 353 5.32 1.63 15.62
CA TYR A 353 4.79 1.68 16.99
C TYR A 353 4.55 0.29 17.58
N ASN A 354 4.14 -0.66 16.73
CA ASN A 354 3.84 -2.03 17.17
C ASN A 354 5.05 -2.98 17.09
N ILE A 355 6.17 -2.53 16.50
CA ILE A 355 7.38 -3.35 16.32
C ILE A 355 8.54 -2.83 17.18
N LEU A 356 8.63 -1.51 17.35
CA LEU A 356 9.67 -0.83 18.09
C LEU A 356 9.09 -0.24 19.38
N ASP A 357 9.87 -0.30 20.45
CA ASP A 357 9.55 0.37 21.70
C ASP A 357 9.83 1.88 21.58
N ILE A 358 8.93 2.59 20.87
CA ILE A 358 8.95 4.04 20.70
C ILE A 358 7.56 4.60 21.03
N PRO A 359 7.47 5.56 21.96
CA PRO A 359 6.23 6.28 22.22
C PRO A 359 5.60 6.90 20.98
N LEU A 360 4.27 6.76 20.86
CA LEU A 360 3.49 7.25 19.71
C LEU A 360 3.73 8.73 19.41
N PHE A 361 3.84 9.58 20.43
CA PHE A 361 4.03 11.02 20.24
C PHE A 361 5.37 11.35 19.55
N ILE A 362 6.43 10.58 19.82
CA ILE A 362 7.73 10.74 19.16
C ILE A 362 7.61 10.38 17.67
N LEU A 363 6.89 9.30 17.35
CA LEU A 363 6.62 8.90 15.97
C LEU A 363 5.82 9.95 15.21
N ILE A 364 4.80 10.54 15.85
CA ILE A 364 4.01 11.63 15.26
C ILE A 364 4.88 12.85 15.00
N ILE A 365 5.68 13.28 15.97
CA ILE A 365 6.57 14.45 15.82
C ILE A 365 7.60 14.20 14.72
N GLY A 366 8.25 13.03 14.71
CA GLY A 366 9.19 12.65 13.66
C GLY A 366 8.56 12.58 12.27
N GLY A 367 7.33 12.06 12.20
CA GLY A 367 6.54 11.91 10.98
C GLY A 367 5.99 13.23 10.44
N ILE A 368 5.76 14.24 11.28
CA ILE A 368 5.47 15.61 10.84
C ILE A 368 6.75 16.34 10.43
N THR A 369 7.84 16.13 11.17
CA THR A 369 9.13 16.78 10.90
C THR A 369 9.70 16.37 9.55
N ALA A 370 9.67 15.08 9.21
CA ALA A 370 10.24 14.56 7.97
C ALA A 370 9.70 15.23 6.68
N PRO A 371 8.38 15.30 6.42
CA PRO A 371 7.83 15.96 5.24
C PRO A 371 8.05 17.48 5.25
N LEU A 372 8.06 18.13 6.43
CA LEU A 372 8.41 19.55 6.53
C LEU A 372 9.86 19.79 6.10
N VAL A 373 10.80 18.97 6.59
CA VAL A 373 12.22 19.06 6.19
C VAL A 373 12.37 18.83 4.70
N GLU A 374 11.66 17.86 4.13
CA GLU A 374 11.66 17.63 2.68
C GLU A 374 11.16 18.88 1.92
N LEU A 375 10.05 19.47 2.36
CA LEU A 375 9.44 20.65 1.75
C LEU A 375 10.35 21.89 1.77
N PHE A 376 11.11 22.07 2.86
CA PHE A 376 11.99 23.23 3.08
C PHE A 376 13.47 22.96 2.75
N SER A 377 13.81 21.84 2.12
CA SER A 377 15.19 21.50 1.73
C SER A 377 15.66 22.34 0.53
N PHE A 378 15.84 23.65 0.72
CA PHE A 378 16.13 24.60 -0.37
C PHE A 378 17.53 24.46 -0.98
N GLN A 379 18.55 24.13 -0.18
CA GLN A 379 19.96 24.11 -0.61
C GLN A 379 20.67 22.78 -0.32
N LEU A 380 20.21 22.04 0.69
CA LEU A 380 20.74 20.75 1.09
C LEU A 380 19.92 19.62 0.46
N ASN A 381 20.57 18.50 0.17
CA ASN A 381 19.90 17.35 -0.42
C ASN A 381 18.95 16.71 0.62
N ASP A 382 17.67 16.55 0.26
CA ASP A 382 16.64 15.91 1.08
C ASP A 382 17.04 14.49 1.53
N ASN A 383 17.73 13.74 0.68
CA ASN A 383 18.26 12.41 1.02
C ASN A 383 19.35 12.44 2.11
N PHE A 384 19.87 13.61 2.44
CA PHE A 384 20.83 13.80 3.54
C PHE A 384 20.18 14.38 4.80
N THR A 385 19.32 15.39 4.64
CA THR A 385 18.83 16.18 5.78
C THR A 385 17.68 15.54 6.53
N VAL A 386 16.79 14.82 5.85
CA VAL A 386 15.53 14.36 6.43
C VAL A 386 15.75 13.38 7.59
N SER A 387 16.57 12.35 7.41
CA SER A 387 16.84 11.36 8.48
C SER A 387 17.59 11.98 9.66
N LEU A 388 18.51 12.92 9.38
CA LEU A 388 19.29 13.58 10.43
C LEU A 388 18.42 14.53 11.25
N ILE A 389 17.64 15.40 10.60
CA ILE A 389 16.82 16.38 11.31
C ILE A 389 15.63 15.69 12.01
N SER A 390 14.91 14.79 11.33
CA SER A 390 13.82 14.02 11.95
C SER A 390 14.33 13.18 13.13
N GLY A 391 15.47 12.50 12.96
CA GLY A 391 16.14 11.76 14.05
C GLY A 391 16.53 12.65 15.22
N SER A 392 17.12 13.83 14.94
CA SER A 392 17.53 14.78 15.99
C SER A 392 16.35 15.30 16.77
N VAL A 393 15.26 15.69 16.09
CA VAL A 393 14.03 16.14 16.76
C VAL A 393 13.46 15.01 17.63
N MET A 394 13.34 13.78 17.10
CA MET A 394 12.87 12.64 17.89
C MET A 394 13.76 12.36 19.11
N THR A 395 15.08 12.45 18.98
CA THR A 395 16.02 12.28 20.09
C THR A 395 15.85 13.37 21.14
N VAL A 396 15.76 14.64 20.74
CA VAL A 396 15.51 15.76 21.66
C VAL A 396 14.21 15.54 22.42
N VAL A 397 13.11 15.22 21.72
CA VAL A 397 11.83 14.95 22.36
C VAL A 397 11.92 13.77 23.34
N ARG A 398 12.62 12.69 22.98
CA ARG A 398 12.81 11.54 23.87
C ARG A 398 13.59 11.88 25.13
N VAL A 399 14.62 12.70 25.02
CA VAL A 399 15.50 13.07 26.14
C VAL A 399 14.82 14.08 27.07
N PHE A 400 14.10 15.06 26.52
CA PHE A 400 13.52 16.16 27.29
C PHE A 400 12.07 15.94 27.72
N GLY A 401 11.42 14.85 27.28
CA GLY A 401 10.22 14.29 27.91
C GLY A 401 9.08 15.28 28.14
N PHE A 402 8.43 15.73 27.06
CA PHE A 402 7.06 16.23 27.17
C PHE A 402 6.06 15.10 27.07
#